data_AF-A0A661R9F1-F1
#
_entry.id   AF-A0A661R9F1-F1
#
_cell.length_a   1.000
_cell.length_b   1.000
_cell.length_c   1.000
_cell.angle_alpha   90.00
_cell.angle_beta   90.00
_cell.angle_gamma   90.00
#
_symmetry.space_group_name_H-M   'P 1'
#
loop_
_entity.id
_entity.type
_entity.pdbx_description
1 polymer ?
#
loop_
_entity_poly.entity_id
_entity_poly.type
_entity_poly.pdbx_seq_one_letter_code
_entity_poly.pdbx_strand_id
1 'polypeptide(L)'
;MPTSKNTWKDLERRICKQFGGKRNPLSGQNSGHGTSADCIEVSAEFENFYFEIRLRENWFHHTMFRDDAEKPAKKEGKIPVLVTHKKNAKSGALVVLRLEDFLDLVKDSHK
;
A
#
# COMPACT_ATOMS: atom_id res chain seq x y z
N MET A 1 -13.86 19.69 -5.79
CA MET A 1 -14.58 19.55 -4.51
C MET A 1 -13.58 19.07 -3.47
N PRO A 2 -13.42 19.71 -2.31
CA PRO A 2 -12.50 19.22 -1.29
C PRO A 2 -12.99 17.87 -0.77
N THR A 3 -12.11 16.89 -0.75
CA THR A 3 -12.37 15.57 -0.14
C THR A 3 -12.79 15.77 1.32
N SER A 4 -13.92 15.19 1.73
CA SER A 4 -14.36 15.31 3.12
C SER A 4 -13.27 14.79 4.06
N LYS A 5 -13.12 15.40 5.25
CA LYS A 5 -12.11 14.99 6.24
C LYS A 5 -12.21 13.51 6.67
N ASN A 6 -13.35 12.86 6.40
CA ASN A 6 -13.56 11.46 6.74
C ASN A 6 -13.07 10.50 5.65
N THR A 7 -13.08 10.91 4.38
CA THR A 7 -12.81 9.99 3.26
C THR A 7 -11.41 9.36 3.34
N TRP A 8 -10.38 10.12 3.71
CA TRP A 8 -9.03 9.56 3.87
C TRP A 8 -8.92 8.66 5.11
N LYS A 9 -9.59 9.01 6.21
CA LYS A 9 -9.64 8.17 7.41
C LYS A 9 -10.39 6.85 7.16
N ASP A 10 -11.45 6.90 6.36
CA ASP A 10 -12.24 5.74 5.98
C ASP A 10 -11.43 4.81 5.07
N LEU A 11 -10.64 5.37 4.15
CA LEU A 11 -9.65 4.62 3.39
C LEU A 11 -8.66 3.91 4.31
N GLU A 12 -8.04 4.63 5.26
CA GLU A 12 -7.09 4.05 6.20
C GLU A 12 -7.71 2.92 7.02
N ARG A 13 -8.90 3.13 7.59
CA ARG A 13 -9.61 2.08 8.35
C ARG A 13 -9.84 0.83 7.50
N ARG A 14 -10.27 1.02 6.25
CA ARG A 14 -10.53 -0.09 5.32
C ARG A 14 -9.25 -0.86 5.00
N ILE A 15 -8.16 -0.16 4.70
CA ILE A 15 -6.87 -0.78 4.36
C ILE A 15 -6.25 -1.46 5.59
N CYS A 16 -6.19 -0.79 6.74
CA CYS A 16 -5.63 -1.40 7.96
C CYS A 16 -6.36 -2.67 8.37
N LYS A 17 -7.69 -2.73 8.18
CA LYS A 17 -8.48 -3.94 8.42
C LYS A 17 -8.04 -5.13 7.54
N GLN A 18 -7.59 -4.87 6.31
CA GLN A 18 -7.08 -5.95 5.43
C GLN A 18 -5.77 -6.55 5.93
N PHE A 19 -4.99 -5.80 6.73
CA PHE A 19 -3.81 -6.28 7.46
C PHE A 19 -4.14 -6.81 8.87
N GLY A 20 -5.42 -6.98 9.21
CA GLY A 20 -5.88 -7.43 10.52
C GLY A 20 -5.82 -6.37 11.64
N GLY A 21 -5.38 -5.16 11.32
CA GLY A 21 -5.18 -4.09 12.30
C GLY A 21 -6.19 -2.95 12.23
N LYS A 22 -5.83 -1.85 12.88
CA LYS A 22 -6.65 -0.63 12.94
C LYS A 22 -5.82 0.61 12.67
N ARG A 23 -6.51 1.69 12.31
CA ARG A 23 -5.91 3.00 12.07
C ARG A 23 -5.29 3.56 13.35
N ASN A 24 -4.06 4.04 13.29
CA ASN A 24 -3.38 4.74 14.37
C ASN A 24 -3.99 6.14 14.59
N PRO A 25 -4.58 6.43 15.76
CA PRO A 25 -5.05 7.76 16.10
C PRO A 25 -3.89 8.76 16.10
N LEU A 26 -4.08 9.89 15.42
CA LEU A 26 -3.05 10.94 15.33
C LEU A 26 -1.72 10.44 14.75
N SER A 27 -1.75 9.52 13.76
CA SER A 27 -0.57 9.07 13.02
C SER A 27 0.26 10.24 12.48
N GLY A 28 1.56 10.00 12.26
CA GLY A 28 2.56 11.05 12.04
C GLY A 28 3.26 11.50 13.34
N GLN A 29 3.73 12.75 13.37
CA GLN A 29 4.58 13.29 14.46
C GLN A 29 3.89 13.33 15.83
N ASN A 30 2.56 13.32 15.88
CA ASN A 30 1.78 13.44 17.12
C ASN A 30 1.25 12.09 17.62
N SER A 31 1.77 10.96 17.12
CA SER A 31 1.29 9.66 17.57
C SER A 31 1.74 9.38 19.01
N GLY A 32 0.80 8.94 19.84
CA GLY A 32 1.06 8.47 21.21
C GLY A 32 1.36 6.97 21.32
N HIS A 33 1.47 6.27 20.19
CA HIS A 33 1.49 4.80 20.15
C HIS A 33 2.88 4.20 19.86
N GLY A 34 3.96 4.98 19.98
CA GLY A 34 5.32 4.51 19.77
C GLY A 34 5.71 4.27 18.30
N THR A 35 4.82 4.58 17.35
CA THR A 35 5.08 4.55 15.90
C THR A 35 4.27 5.64 15.20
N SER A 36 4.80 6.19 14.10
CA SER A 36 4.08 7.13 13.24
C SER A 36 3.30 6.47 12.11
N ALA A 37 3.37 5.14 11.97
CA ALA A 37 2.66 4.39 10.93
C ALA A 37 1.13 4.57 11.02
N ASP A 38 0.44 4.48 9.89
CA ASP A 38 -1.00 4.66 9.80
C ASP A 38 -1.79 3.45 10.32
N CYS A 39 -1.19 2.25 10.34
CA CYS A 39 -1.78 1.04 10.88
C CYS A 39 -1.02 0.54 12.11
N ILE A 40 -1.76 0.06 13.11
CA ILE A 40 -1.27 -0.57 14.34
C ILE A 40 -2.07 -1.83 14.63
N GLU A 41 -1.56 -2.70 15.51
CA GLU A 41 -2.20 -3.96 15.91
C GLU A 41 -2.53 -4.87 14.72
N VAL A 42 -1.63 -4.90 13.73
CA VAL A 42 -1.75 -5.76 12.54
C VAL A 42 -1.46 -7.22 12.89
N SER A 43 -1.86 -8.15 12.01
CA SER A 43 -1.58 -9.58 12.19
C SER A 43 -0.08 -9.88 12.16
N ALA A 44 0.31 -11.05 12.71
CA ALA A 44 1.70 -11.50 12.86
C ALA A 44 2.51 -11.46 11.56
N GLU A 45 1.88 -11.76 10.43
CA GLU A 45 2.50 -11.74 9.09
C GLU A 45 2.96 -10.34 8.67
N PHE A 46 2.41 -9.29 9.30
CA PHE A 46 2.62 -7.89 8.96
C PHE A 46 3.27 -7.06 10.08
N GLU A 47 3.64 -7.65 11.21
CA GLU A 47 4.19 -6.91 12.37
C GLU A 47 5.47 -6.13 12.06
N ASN A 48 6.26 -6.60 11.09
CA ASN A 48 7.49 -5.94 10.66
C ASN A 48 7.30 -4.86 9.58
N PHE A 49 6.05 -4.55 9.21
CA PHE A 49 5.75 -3.59 8.15
C PHE A 49 5.47 -2.20 8.71
N TYR A 50 5.98 -1.19 8.01
CA TYR A 50 5.62 0.21 8.26
C TYR A 50 4.59 0.66 7.22
N PHE A 51 3.39 0.99 7.67
CA PHE A 51 2.27 1.38 6.79
C PHE A 51 2.14 2.89 6.69
N GLU A 52 2.22 3.41 5.47
CA GLU A 52 1.90 4.79 5.11
C GLU A 52 0.83 4.77 3.99
N ILE A 53 -0.34 5.34 4.26
CA ILE A 53 -1.51 5.30 3.37
C ILE A 53 -1.80 6.70 2.88
N ARG A 54 -1.93 6.84 1.56
CA ARG A 54 -2.14 8.16 0.94
C ARG A 54 -3.33 8.13 -0.01
N LEU A 55 -4.26 9.06 0.21
CA LEU A 55 -5.33 9.38 -0.74
C LEU A 55 -4.97 10.62 -1.55
N ARG A 56 -4.97 10.51 -2.87
CA ARG A 56 -4.80 11.62 -3.82
C ARG A 56 -5.73 11.40 -5.02
N GLU A 57 -6.09 12.48 -5.67
CA GLU A 57 -6.88 12.44 -6.91
C GLU A 57 -6.09 11.81 -8.06
N ASN A 58 -4.80 12.13 -8.16
CA ASN A 58 -3.94 11.68 -9.25
C ASN A 58 -2.67 11.04 -8.73
N TRP A 59 -2.30 9.90 -9.34
CA TRP A 59 -1.09 9.15 -9.04
C TRP A 59 -0.41 8.71 -10.33
N PHE A 60 0.80 9.20 -10.58
CA PHE A 60 1.58 8.81 -11.75
C PHE A 60 1.84 7.29 -11.80
N HIS A 61 2.19 6.70 -10.66
CA HIS A 61 2.46 5.26 -10.58
C HIS A 61 1.20 4.40 -10.80
N HIS A 62 0.00 4.88 -10.46
CA HIS A 62 -1.24 4.15 -10.75
C HIS A 62 -1.53 4.13 -12.27
N THR A 63 -1.31 5.26 -12.94
CA THR A 63 -1.44 5.36 -14.40
C THR A 63 -0.46 4.43 -15.10
N MET A 64 0.83 4.52 -14.75
CA MET A 64 1.89 3.69 -15.31
C MET A 64 1.66 2.20 -15.04
N PHE A 65 1.27 1.84 -13.81
CA PHE A 65 0.93 0.45 -13.48
C PHE A 65 -0.22 -0.08 -14.33
N ARG A 66 -1.31 0.69 -14.45
CA ARG A 66 -2.48 0.30 -15.25
C ARG A 66 -2.12 0.07 -16.71
N ASP A 67 -1.43 1.03 -17.32
CA ASP A 67 -1.21 1.06 -18.76
C ASP A 67 -0.10 0.11 -19.19
N ASP A 68 0.99 0.03 -18.42
CA ASP A 68 2.22 -0.65 -18.84
C ASP A 68 2.37 -2.06 -18.22
N ALA A 69 1.68 -2.36 -17.11
CA ALA A 69 1.74 -3.68 -16.46
C ALA A 69 0.39 -4.41 -16.44
N GLU A 70 -0.68 -3.76 -15.97
CA GLU A 70 -1.98 -4.41 -15.71
C GLU A 70 -2.67 -4.87 -17.00
N LYS A 71 -2.79 -3.98 -17.99
CA LYS A 71 -3.41 -4.30 -19.29
C LYS A 71 -2.72 -5.47 -20.02
N PRO A 72 -1.39 -5.48 -20.22
CA PRO A 72 -0.73 -6.60 -20.90
C PRO A 72 -0.76 -7.89 -20.06
N ALA A 73 -0.49 -7.83 -18.75
CA ALA A 73 -0.51 -9.02 -17.90
C ALA A 73 -1.88 -9.71 -17.89
N LYS A 74 -2.97 -8.93 -17.90
CA LYS A 74 -4.34 -9.48 -18.00
C LYS A 74 -4.57 -10.25 -19.30
N LYS A 75 -4.01 -9.81 -20.43
CA LYS A 75 -4.12 -10.53 -21.71
C LYS A 75 -3.37 -11.86 -21.68
N GLU A 76 -2.31 -11.94 -20.87
CA GLU A 76 -1.47 -13.13 -20.72
C GLU A 76 -1.88 -14.02 -19.53
N GLY A 77 -2.88 -13.61 -18.74
CA GLY A 77 -3.30 -14.33 -17.53
C GLY A 77 -2.24 -14.32 -16.42
N LYS A 78 -1.40 -13.29 -16.34
CA LYS A 78 -0.31 -13.15 -15.36
C LYS A 78 -0.63 -12.10 -14.30
N ILE A 79 0.04 -12.22 -13.14
CA ILE A 79 0.00 -11.20 -12.08
C ILE A 79 0.78 -9.96 -12.56
N PRO A 80 0.17 -8.76 -12.57
CA PRO A 80 0.86 -7.54 -12.97
C PRO A 80 1.83 -7.04 -11.91
N VAL A 81 3.09 -6.83 -12.30
CA VAL A 81 4.11 -6.24 -11.45
C VAL A 81 4.84 -5.14 -12.23
N LEU A 82 4.88 -3.95 -11.66
CA LEU A 82 5.66 -2.83 -12.19
C LEU A 82 6.89 -2.62 -11.30
N VAL A 83 8.07 -2.74 -11.89
CA VAL A 83 9.34 -2.45 -11.20
C VAL A 83 9.90 -1.15 -11.73
N THR A 84 10.22 -0.22 -10.83
CA THR A 84 10.74 1.10 -11.19
C THR A 84 12.05 1.38 -10.47
N HIS A 85 12.98 2.02 -11.17
CA HIS A 85 14.24 2.46 -10.59
C HIS A 85 14.59 3.84 -11.12
N LYS A 86 14.96 4.76 -10.24
CA LYS A 86 15.37 6.11 -10.65
C LYS A 86 16.79 6.07 -11.21
N LYS A 87 17.01 6.68 -12.38
CA LYS A 87 18.34 6.78 -13.00
C LYS A 87 19.35 7.34 -11.99
N ASN A 88 20.50 6.66 -11.85
CA ASN A 88 21.60 7.03 -10.95
C ASN A 88 21.24 7.07 -9.45
N ALA A 89 20.10 6.54 -9.02
CA ALA A 89 19.80 6.43 -7.60
C ALA A 89 20.64 5.33 -6.95
N LYS A 90 21.08 5.57 -5.72
CA LYS A 90 21.76 4.56 -4.88
C LYS A 90 20.78 3.61 -4.18
N SER A 91 19.52 4.04 -4.03
CA SER A 91 18.44 3.21 -3.52
C SER A 91 18.08 2.12 -4.54
N GLY A 92 17.58 0.99 -4.06
CA GLY A 92 17.08 -0.08 -4.92
C GLY A 92 15.82 0.28 -5.71
N ALA A 93 15.32 -0.70 -6.46
CA ALA A 93 14.09 -0.58 -7.22
C ALA A 93 12.86 -0.62 -6.31
N LEU A 94 11.77 0.03 -6.75
CA LEU A 94 10.45 -0.10 -6.14
C LEU A 94 9.62 -1.09 -6.93
N VAL A 95 8.96 -1.98 -6.20
CA VAL A 95 7.96 -2.90 -6.74
C VAL A 95 6.57 -2.32 -6.47
N VAL A 96 5.74 -2.26 -7.51
CA VAL A 96 4.35 -1.82 -7.44
C VAL A 96 3.46 -2.95 -7.94
N LEU A 97 2.50 -3.33 -7.09
CA LEU A 97 1.48 -4.34 -7.34
C LEU A 97 0.18 -3.93 -6.67
N ARG A 98 -0.94 -4.60 -7.00
CA ARG A 98 -2.20 -4.40 -6.29
C ARG A 98 -2.08 -4.92 -4.86
N LEU A 99 -2.85 -4.30 -3.96
CA LEU A 99 -2.85 -4.70 -2.56
C LEU A 99 -3.35 -6.14 -2.40
N GLU A 100 -4.34 -6.52 -3.21
CA GLU A 100 -4.91 -7.87 -3.22
C GLU A 100 -3.85 -8.92 -3.58
N ASP A 101 -3.13 -8.71 -4.70
CA ASP A 101 -2.03 -9.58 -5.12
C ASP A 101 -0.93 -9.66 -4.04
N PHE A 102 -0.60 -8.54 -3.39
CA PHE A 102 0.38 -8.49 -2.32
C PHE A 102 -0.05 -9.33 -1.11
N LEU A 103 -1.32 -9.20 -0.68
CA LEU A 103 -1.84 -9.94 0.46
C LEU A 103 -1.84 -11.45 0.20
N ASP A 104 -2.16 -11.88 -1.02
CA ASP A 104 -2.15 -13.29 -1.39
C ASP A 104 -0.73 -13.86 -1.35
N LEU A 105 0.26 -13.13 -1.89
CA LEU A 105 1.67 -13.53 -1.87
C LEU A 105 2.23 -13.69 -0.45
N VAL A 106 1.89 -12.78 0.47
CA VAL A 106 2.36 -12.87 1.86
C VAL A 106 1.72 -14.05 2.58
N LYS A 107 0.41 -14.26 2.39
CA LYS A 107 -0.31 -15.37 3.04
C LYS A 107 0.17 -16.74 2.56
N ASP A 108 0.50 -16.88 1.28
CA ASP A 108 1.03 -18.12 0.75
C ASP A 108 2.47 -18.40 1.20
N SER A 109 3.23 -17.37 1.58
CA SER A 109 4.60 -17.52 2.10
C SER A 109 4.65 -18.04 3.55
N HIS A 110 3.50 -18.12 4.23
CA HIS A 110 3.38 -18.60 5.62
C HIS A 110 2.58 -19.91 5.76
N LYS A 111 2.27 -20.59 4.64
CA LYS A 111 1.82 -21.99 4.62
C LYS A 111 3.01 -22.93 4.57
#